data_AF-A0A2K9P3H7-F1
#
_entry.id   AF-A0A2K9P3H7-F1
#
_cell.length_a   1.000
_cell.length_b   1.000
_cell.length_c   1.000
_cell.angle_alpha   90.00
_cell.angle_beta   90.00
_cell.angle_gamma   90.00
#
_symmetry.space_group_name_H-M   'P 1'
#
loop_
_entity.id
_entity.type
_entity.pdbx_description
1 polymer ?
#
loop_
_entity_poly.entity_id
_entity_poly.type
_entity_poly.pdbx_seq_one_letter_code
_entity_poly.pdbx_strand_id
1 'polypeptide(L)'
;MKKRITAVLLTLCMSLSSIAVFAYEPNWWAVDTVKGAMEYSLISTEYGDKPYTDAINRLDFINVAVNIYCTITAENVTSNAYTPFVDTDNVFANMAYYVGIISGDGEGHFFPKDFITRQEMCKVITSMLSAAGVLGPYFPSTGVFDDIQDAWDIDDWAKDYVAFMLDNDLMAGYDGMFKPKDYVSREEAAIIAYRCFVKYGRDVDGRIQSALKSGTDSNGRLVYTLEKTVMQSNGTVIALRNAPDKQLVTPGGEVVGGEPIVEEDPEPVPDGTGGYAPSGTPLQVPDSDGLYQLKTYSETLATGEATDKEIRIFGSVGARYSTHEEAEAHMVEVVVPVWEFGDGDQLQTGWRSFKVNSVLAEDVQAIFSEIYNSPEKPPIKDAVGYSWRNALSGGSVSEHNFGTVIDLNYNENYCVYKNGQQIGTFYDPSTSVFSFSPTGVVVQTFAKYGWLWGGNAWVSGTYDYMHFTYLGKQ
;
A
#
# COMPACT_ATOMS: atom_id res chain seq x y z
N MET A 1 -14.46 -23.29 53.82
CA MET A 1 -13.33 -22.52 53.27
C MET A 1 -13.18 -22.86 51.79
N LYS A 2 -13.69 -22.03 50.88
CA LYS A 2 -13.34 -22.08 49.45
C LYS A 2 -12.82 -20.70 49.08
N LYS A 3 -11.52 -20.63 48.85
CA LYS A 3 -10.76 -19.40 48.61
C LYS A 3 -11.23 -18.78 47.31
N ARG A 4 -11.69 -17.52 47.37
CA ARG A 4 -11.88 -16.65 46.21
C ARG A 4 -10.49 -16.31 45.68
N ILE A 5 -10.18 -16.74 44.46
CA ILE A 5 -8.97 -16.29 43.75
C ILE A 5 -9.38 -14.99 43.07
N THR A 6 -9.01 -13.87 43.68
CA THR A 6 -9.10 -12.54 43.09
C THR A 6 -7.99 -12.45 42.05
N ALA A 7 -8.35 -12.35 40.77
CA ALA A 7 -7.42 -11.97 39.71
C ALA A 7 -6.98 -10.52 39.96
N VAL A 8 -5.70 -10.32 40.24
CA VAL A 8 -5.09 -8.99 40.38
C VAL A 8 -4.78 -8.50 38.98
N LEU A 9 -5.56 -7.55 38.49
CA LEU A 9 -5.24 -6.75 37.31
C LEU A 9 -4.17 -5.74 37.75
N LEU A 10 -2.90 -5.98 37.39
CA LEU A 10 -1.82 -5.03 37.63
C LEU A 10 -1.74 -4.09 36.42
N THR A 11 -2.53 -3.01 36.42
CA THR A 11 -2.43 -1.96 35.41
C THR A 11 -1.34 -0.98 35.83
N LEU A 12 -0.12 -1.16 35.32
CA LEU A 12 0.94 -0.17 35.43
C LEU A 12 0.88 0.74 34.18
N CYS A 13 0.12 1.82 34.27
CA CYS A 13 0.22 2.93 33.33
C CYS A 13 1.47 3.76 33.66
N MET A 14 2.51 3.63 32.85
CA MET A 14 3.52 4.66 32.68
C MET A 14 3.66 4.94 31.19
N SER A 15 3.11 6.09 30.76
CA SER A 15 3.37 6.70 29.47
C SER A 15 4.80 7.22 29.46
N LEU A 16 5.69 6.44 28.87
CA LEU A 16 6.94 6.92 28.29
C LEU A 16 6.82 6.61 26.80
N SER A 17 6.79 7.64 25.97
CA SER A 17 7.06 7.51 24.53
C SER A 17 8.53 7.10 24.39
N SER A 18 8.82 5.83 24.68
CA SER A 18 10.07 5.22 24.30
C SER A 18 10.03 5.08 22.79
N ILE A 19 10.79 5.93 22.09
CA ILE A 19 11.34 5.57 20.78
C ILE A 19 11.87 4.14 20.97
N ALA A 20 11.31 3.17 20.27
CA ALA A 20 11.85 1.83 20.28
C ALA A 20 13.25 1.93 19.65
N VAL A 21 14.27 2.10 20.50
CA VAL A 21 15.66 1.90 20.12
C VAL A 21 15.73 0.42 19.79
N PHE A 22 15.91 0.09 18.51
CA PHE A 22 16.12 -1.28 18.14
C PHE A 22 17.39 -1.78 18.84
N ALA A 23 17.36 -2.98 19.44
CA ALA A 23 18.58 -3.57 19.98
C ALA A 23 19.61 -3.85 18.86
N TYR A 24 19.12 -4.00 17.62
CA TYR A 24 19.88 -4.15 16.39
C TYR A 24 19.23 -3.34 15.28
N GLU A 25 19.97 -2.50 14.56
CA GLU A 25 19.40 -1.72 13.45
C GLU A 25 19.32 -2.58 12.18
N PRO A 26 18.18 -2.58 11.45
CA PRO A 26 18.12 -3.17 10.12
C PRO A 26 18.96 -2.36 9.14
N ASN A 27 19.26 -2.94 7.97
CA ASN A 27 19.89 -2.14 6.92
C ASN A 27 19.00 -0.97 6.52
N TRP A 28 19.60 0.16 6.13
CA TRP A 28 18.89 1.42 5.86
C TRP A 28 17.72 1.27 4.88
N TRP A 29 17.84 0.37 3.89
CA TRP A 29 16.83 0.08 2.89
C TRP A 29 15.62 -0.74 3.42
N ALA A 30 15.74 -1.31 4.62
CA ALA A 30 14.71 -2.12 5.26
C ALA A 30 14.06 -1.44 6.48
N VAL A 31 14.64 -0.35 7.00
CA VAL A 31 14.20 0.33 8.23
C VAL A 31 12.70 0.62 8.24
N ASP A 32 12.18 1.24 7.19
CA ASP A 32 10.77 1.67 7.17
C ASP A 32 9.81 0.49 7.12
N THR A 33 10.13 -0.52 6.31
CA THR A 33 9.34 -1.75 6.22
C THR A 33 9.36 -2.57 7.51
N VAL A 34 10.50 -2.60 8.23
CA VAL A 34 10.61 -3.26 9.53
C VAL A 34 9.76 -2.52 10.57
N LYS A 35 9.83 -1.18 10.60
CA LYS A 35 8.98 -0.36 11.48
C LYS A 35 7.50 -0.59 11.18
N GLY A 36 7.10 -0.55 9.91
CA GLY A 36 5.72 -0.84 9.50
C GLY A 36 5.27 -2.24 9.91
N ALA A 37 6.12 -3.25 9.72
CA ALA A 37 5.82 -4.61 10.16
C ALA A 37 5.63 -4.71 11.68
N MET A 38 6.37 -3.96 12.49
CA MET A 38 6.15 -3.89 13.94
C MET A 38 4.87 -3.14 14.30
N GLU A 39 4.59 -2.04 13.62
CA GLU A 39 3.43 -1.18 13.86
C GLU A 39 2.12 -1.92 13.63
N TYR A 40 2.04 -2.66 12.53
CA TYR A 40 0.91 -3.54 12.20
C TYR A 40 0.93 -4.87 12.95
N SER A 41 1.86 -5.06 13.89
CA SER A 41 2.04 -6.28 14.68
C SER A 41 2.16 -7.54 13.80
N LEU A 42 2.81 -7.42 12.65
CA LEU A 42 3.17 -8.52 11.75
C LEU A 42 4.40 -9.26 12.27
N ILE A 43 5.31 -8.52 12.90
CA ILE A 43 6.42 -9.02 13.69
C ILE A 43 6.28 -8.56 15.14
N SER A 44 6.75 -9.37 16.09
CA SER A 44 6.66 -9.07 17.52
C SER A 44 7.79 -8.13 17.97
N THR A 45 7.67 -7.53 19.15
CA THR A 45 8.75 -6.71 19.72
C THR A 45 10.03 -7.52 19.91
N GLU A 46 9.90 -8.78 20.35
CA GLU A 46 11.02 -9.72 20.53
C GLU A 46 11.71 -10.09 19.21
N TYR A 47 11.07 -9.80 18.07
CA TYR A 47 11.71 -9.92 16.77
C TYR A 47 12.93 -8.99 16.64
N GLY A 48 12.92 -7.84 17.34
CA GLY A 48 14.05 -6.92 17.42
C GLY A 48 15.19 -7.37 18.35
N ASP A 49 15.05 -8.48 19.07
CA ASP A 49 16.05 -8.98 20.03
C ASP A 49 17.22 -9.73 19.35
N LYS A 50 17.19 -9.85 18.02
CA LYS A 50 18.23 -10.49 17.21
C LYS A 50 18.60 -9.61 16.01
N PRO A 51 19.83 -9.70 15.48
CA PRO A 51 20.22 -8.95 14.29
C PRO A 51 19.28 -9.20 13.11
N TYR A 52 18.83 -8.14 12.45
CA TYR A 52 17.94 -8.24 11.29
C TYR A 52 18.62 -8.85 10.06
N THR A 53 19.94 -8.76 9.98
CA THR A 53 20.75 -9.33 8.89
C THR A 53 20.97 -10.84 9.03
N ASP A 54 20.67 -11.43 10.19
CA ASP A 54 20.80 -12.87 10.39
C ASP A 54 19.75 -13.64 9.59
N ALA A 55 20.09 -14.87 9.19
CA ALA A 55 19.12 -15.79 8.59
C ALA A 55 17.97 -16.11 9.56
N ILE A 56 16.75 -16.11 9.05
CA ILE A 56 15.56 -16.45 9.83
C ILE A 56 15.34 -17.96 9.85
N ASN A 57 15.09 -18.53 11.03
CA ASN A 57 14.71 -19.93 11.14
C ASN A 57 13.23 -20.12 10.75
N ARG A 58 12.89 -21.35 10.34
CA ARG A 58 11.54 -21.71 9.88
C ARG A 58 10.48 -21.36 10.90
N LEU A 59 10.71 -21.62 12.18
CA LEU A 59 9.71 -21.32 13.22
C LEU A 59 9.44 -19.82 13.37
N ASP A 60 10.49 -19.01 13.41
CA ASP A 60 10.39 -17.54 13.49
C ASP A 60 9.65 -17.01 12.24
N PHE A 61 9.92 -17.56 11.06
CA PHE A 61 9.19 -17.16 9.85
C PHE A 61 7.71 -17.59 9.86
N ILE A 62 7.40 -18.77 10.37
CA ILE A 62 6.00 -19.22 10.52
C ILE A 62 5.24 -18.36 11.53
N ASN A 63 5.89 -17.90 12.61
CA ASN A 63 5.28 -16.92 13.50
C ASN A 63 4.88 -15.64 12.74
N VAL A 64 5.76 -15.11 11.88
CA VAL A 64 5.43 -13.97 11.01
C VAL A 64 4.25 -14.30 10.08
N ALA A 65 4.27 -15.45 9.40
CA ALA A 65 3.20 -15.87 8.50
C ALA A 65 1.82 -15.98 9.18
N VAL A 66 1.76 -16.54 10.40
CA VAL A 66 0.52 -16.62 11.18
C VAL A 66 0.04 -15.23 11.60
N ASN A 67 0.94 -14.32 11.95
CA ASN A 67 0.57 -12.94 12.27
C ASN A 67 -0.02 -12.22 11.06
N ILE A 68 0.59 -12.37 9.87
CA ILE A 68 0.05 -11.82 8.62
C ILE A 68 -1.35 -12.40 8.34
N TYR A 69 -1.50 -13.72 8.42
CA TYR A 69 -2.78 -14.40 8.22
C TYR A 69 -3.89 -13.83 9.11
N CYS A 70 -3.65 -13.73 10.42
CA CYS A 70 -4.63 -13.19 11.37
C CYS A 70 -4.95 -11.73 11.08
N THR A 71 -3.96 -10.97 10.62
CA THR A 71 -4.15 -9.56 10.28
C THR A 71 -4.99 -9.41 8.99
N ILE A 72 -4.69 -10.17 7.93
CA ILE A 72 -5.42 -10.14 6.65
C ILE A 72 -6.87 -10.60 6.83
N THR A 73 -7.07 -11.74 7.51
CA THR A 73 -8.41 -12.31 7.72
C THR A 73 -9.21 -11.58 8.79
N ALA A 74 -8.54 -10.78 9.63
CA ALA A 74 -9.06 -10.23 10.88
C ALA A 74 -9.59 -11.31 11.86
N GLU A 75 -9.20 -12.57 11.66
CA GLU A 75 -9.63 -13.69 12.48
C GLU A 75 -8.61 -14.06 13.56
N ASN A 76 -9.12 -14.64 14.65
CA ASN A 76 -8.28 -15.21 15.68
C ASN A 76 -7.94 -16.65 15.27
N VAL A 77 -6.68 -17.04 15.42
CA VAL A 77 -6.26 -18.42 15.16
C VAL A 77 -5.98 -19.12 16.48
N THR A 78 -6.61 -20.29 16.66
CA THR A 78 -6.43 -21.10 17.87
C THR A 78 -5.59 -22.33 17.54
N SER A 79 -4.55 -22.57 18.33
CA SER A 79 -3.82 -23.82 18.30
C SER A 79 -4.76 -24.96 18.66
N ASN A 80 -4.69 -26.07 17.95
CA ASN A 80 -5.37 -27.27 18.40
C ASN A 80 -4.67 -27.84 19.64
N ALA A 81 -5.40 -28.64 20.41
CA ALA A 81 -4.85 -29.38 21.55
C ALA A 81 -3.87 -30.48 21.12
N TYR A 82 -3.92 -30.87 19.85
CA TYR A 82 -3.03 -31.88 19.26
C TYR A 82 -1.96 -31.22 18.38
N THR A 83 -0.71 -31.58 18.66
CA THR A 83 0.44 -31.18 17.86
C THR A 83 0.58 -32.13 16.66
N PRO A 84 0.62 -31.61 15.42
CA PRO A 84 0.78 -32.41 14.21
C PRO A 84 2.24 -32.83 13.96
N PHE A 85 3.20 -32.18 14.63
CA PHE A 85 4.63 -32.40 14.47
C PHE A 85 5.25 -33.12 15.68
N VAL A 86 6.20 -34.02 15.44
CA VAL A 86 6.88 -34.78 16.49
C VAL A 86 8.12 -34.06 17.04
N ASP A 87 8.63 -33.08 16.30
CA ASP A 87 9.87 -32.34 16.59
C ASP A 87 9.62 -30.92 17.15
N THR A 88 8.36 -30.50 17.26
CA THR A 88 7.99 -29.25 17.92
C THR A 88 6.59 -29.31 18.48
N ASP A 89 6.37 -28.74 19.67
CA ASP A 89 5.06 -28.46 20.25
C ASP A 89 4.70 -26.97 20.17
N ASN A 90 5.45 -26.19 19.37
CA ASN A 90 5.26 -24.75 19.29
C ASN A 90 3.88 -24.40 18.74
N VAL A 91 3.20 -23.50 19.44
CA VAL A 91 1.82 -23.10 19.15
C VAL A 91 1.65 -22.49 17.75
N PHE A 92 2.64 -21.75 17.23
CA PHE A 92 2.56 -21.12 15.90
C PHE A 92 2.71 -22.14 14.78
N ALA A 93 3.58 -23.15 14.96
CA ALA A 93 3.66 -24.27 14.03
C ALA A 93 2.32 -25.03 13.99
N ASN A 94 1.73 -25.28 15.16
CA ASN A 94 0.40 -25.91 15.25
C ASN A 94 -0.67 -25.07 14.54
N MET A 95 -0.76 -23.77 14.86
CA MET A 95 -1.70 -22.83 14.22
C MET A 95 -1.57 -22.87 12.70
N ALA A 96 -0.36 -22.69 12.18
CA ALA A 96 -0.07 -22.68 10.75
C ALA A 96 -0.46 -23.98 10.05
N TYR A 97 -0.29 -25.13 10.71
CA TYR A 97 -0.74 -26.42 10.16
C TYR A 97 -2.27 -26.47 10.03
N TYR A 98 -3.01 -26.12 11.10
CA TYR A 98 -4.46 -26.24 11.10
C TYR A 98 -5.17 -25.21 10.21
N VAL A 99 -4.57 -24.05 9.95
CA VAL A 99 -5.08 -23.10 8.96
C VAL A 99 -4.59 -23.39 7.54
N GLY A 100 -3.72 -24.38 7.34
CA GLY A 100 -3.28 -24.82 6.01
C GLY A 100 -2.11 -24.03 5.41
N ILE A 101 -1.36 -23.28 6.22
CA ILE A 101 -0.13 -22.58 5.79
C ILE A 101 1.02 -23.57 5.57
N ILE A 102 1.12 -24.61 6.40
CA ILE A 102 2.20 -25.61 6.36
C ILE A 102 1.69 -27.04 6.50
N SER A 103 2.48 -28.00 6.02
CA SER A 103 2.19 -29.44 6.14
C SER A 103 3.30 -30.25 6.83
N GLY A 104 4.51 -29.68 7.03
CA GLY A 104 5.70 -30.45 7.38
C GLY A 104 6.26 -31.27 6.21
N ASP A 105 7.10 -32.26 6.51
CA ASP A 105 7.73 -33.17 5.55
C ASP A 105 6.85 -34.36 5.11
N GLY A 106 5.68 -34.54 5.74
CA GLY A 106 4.80 -35.69 5.53
C GLY A 106 5.10 -36.90 6.42
N GLU A 107 6.20 -36.89 7.15
CA GLU A 107 6.56 -37.88 8.18
C GLU A 107 6.31 -37.36 9.60
N GLY A 108 5.87 -36.11 9.72
CA GLY A 108 5.53 -35.46 10.98
C GLY A 108 6.62 -34.55 11.52
N HIS A 109 7.62 -34.17 10.72
CA HIS A 109 8.63 -33.18 11.13
C HIS A 109 8.39 -31.82 10.48
N PHE A 110 8.65 -30.76 11.24
CA PHE A 110 8.55 -29.36 10.80
C PHE A 110 9.93 -28.70 10.60
N PHE A 111 10.94 -29.18 11.34
CA PHE A 111 12.30 -28.66 11.41
C PHE A 111 12.35 -27.20 11.90
N PRO A 112 11.90 -26.90 13.13
CA PRO A 112 11.71 -25.53 13.61
C PRO A 112 12.99 -24.67 13.66
N LYS A 113 14.16 -25.31 13.78
CA LYS A 113 15.45 -24.62 13.96
C LYS A 113 16.21 -24.41 12.66
N ASP A 114 15.78 -25.06 11.58
CA ASP A 114 16.44 -24.93 10.29
C ASP A 114 16.16 -23.55 9.71
N PHE A 115 17.09 -23.02 8.92
CA PHE A 115 16.86 -21.78 8.16
C PHE A 115 15.92 -22.05 7.00
N ILE A 116 15.15 -21.03 6.61
CA ILE A 116 14.25 -21.13 5.46
C ILE A 116 14.93 -20.56 4.21
N THR A 117 14.84 -21.29 3.10
CA THR A 117 15.33 -20.83 1.80
C THR A 117 14.34 -19.87 1.14
N ARG A 118 14.80 -19.04 0.20
CA ARG A 118 13.94 -18.10 -0.54
C ARG A 118 12.78 -18.79 -1.26
N GLN A 119 13.01 -19.93 -1.90
CA GLN A 119 11.95 -20.67 -2.58
C GLN A 119 10.92 -21.29 -1.62
N GLU A 120 11.35 -21.71 -0.41
CA GLU A 120 10.43 -22.19 0.63
C GLU A 120 9.61 -21.05 1.22
N MET A 121 10.22 -19.88 1.39
CA MET A 121 9.52 -18.67 1.80
C MET A 121 8.38 -18.33 0.82
N CYS A 122 8.65 -18.38 -0.50
CA CYS A 122 7.63 -18.16 -1.52
C CYS A 122 6.43 -19.08 -1.31
N LYS A 123 6.67 -20.38 -1.14
CA LYS A 123 5.62 -21.39 -0.91
C LYS A 123 4.82 -21.10 0.36
N VAL A 124 5.48 -20.77 1.47
CA VAL A 124 4.78 -20.47 2.73
C VAL A 124 3.88 -19.24 2.58
N ILE A 125 4.36 -18.16 1.95
CA ILE A 125 3.57 -16.94 1.76
C ILE A 125 2.38 -17.17 0.83
N THR A 126 2.58 -17.83 -0.32
CA THR A 126 1.48 -18.18 -1.23
C THR A 126 0.46 -19.10 -0.57
N SER A 127 0.92 -20.10 0.19
CA SER A 127 0.02 -20.98 0.95
C SER A 127 -0.75 -20.21 2.01
N MET A 128 -0.11 -19.23 2.67
CA MET A 128 -0.77 -18.36 3.64
C MET A 128 -1.84 -17.47 3.01
N LEU A 129 -1.54 -16.83 1.89
CA LEU A 129 -2.52 -16.01 1.17
C LEU A 129 -3.67 -16.87 0.61
N SER A 130 -3.37 -18.09 0.16
CA SER A 130 -4.40 -19.05 -0.28
C SER A 130 -5.29 -19.47 0.89
N ALA A 131 -4.70 -19.81 2.04
CA ALA A 131 -5.43 -20.13 3.26
C ALA A 131 -6.28 -18.95 3.76
N ALA A 132 -5.79 -17.72 3.61
CA ALA A 132 -6.53 -16.51 3.96
C ALA A 132 -7.69 -16.22 2.98
N GLY A 133 -7.82 -16.97 1.88
CA GLY A 133 -8.89 -16.82 0.91
C GLY A 133 -8.74 -15.61 0.00
N VAL A 134 -7.55 -14.99 -0.06
CA VAL A 134 -7.29 -13.79 -0.86
C VAL A 134 -6.68 -14.10 -2.22
N LEU A 135 -6.34 -15.37 -2.50
CA LEU A 135 -5.85 -15.79 -3.81
C LEU A 135 -6.95 -16.41 -4.67
N GLY A 136 -7.01 -15.95 -5.92
CA GLY A 136 -7.72 -16.64 -7.00
C GLY A 136 -6.83 -17.67 -7.72
N PRO A 137 -7.34 -18.34 -8.75
CA PRO A 137 -6.52 -19.15 -9.65
C PRO A 137 -5.38 -18.32 -10.23
N TYR A 138 -4.15 -18.81 -10.11
CA TYR A 138 -2.97 -18.13 -10.62
C TYR A 138 -2.39 -18.88 -11.83
N PHE A 139 -2.04 -18.11 -12.86
CA PHE A 139 -1.35 -18.58 -14.05
C PHE A 139 -0.12 -17.68 -14.25
N PRO A 140 1.11 -18.22 -14.23
CA PRO A 140 2.32 -17.44 -14.40
C PRO A 140 2.32 -16.62 -15.69
N SER A 141 2.80 -15.37 -15.60
CA SER A 141 2.99 -14.53 -16.79
C SER A 141 4.02 -15.16 -17.74
N THR A 142 3.88 -14.88 -19.03
CA THR A 142 4.87 -15.34 -20.01
C THR A 142 6.17 -14.57 -19.79
N GLY A 143 7.27 -15.28 -19.58
CA GLY A 143 8.58 -14.67 -19.39
C GLY A 143 8.87 -14.20 -17.95
N VAL A 144 8.09 -14.63 -16.95
CA VAL A 144 8.31 -14.30 -15.52
C VAL A 144 9.74 -14.58 -15.02
N PHE A 145 10.47 -15.45 -15.70
CA PHE A 145 11.85 -15.83 -15.37
C PHE A 145 12.90 -15.35 -16.39
N ASP A 146 12.51 -14.60 -17.42
CA ASP A 146 13.41 -14.26 -18.53
C ASP A 146 14.63 -13.44 -18.06
N ASP A 147 14.43 -12.59 -17.07
CA ASP A 147 15.48 -11.76 -16.45
C ASP A 147 16.16 -12.44 -15.23
N ILE A 148 15.80 -13.68 -14.92
CA ILE A 148 16.33 -14.44 -13.77
C ILE A 148 17.33 -15.49 -14.27
N GLN A 149 18.62 -15.15 -14.16
CA GLN A 149 19.74 -15.94 -14.69
C GLN A 149 19.87 -17.33 -14.06
N ASP A 150 19.46 -17.47 -12.80
CA ASP A 150 19.48 -18.71 -12.02
C ASP A 150 18.09 -19.34 -11.88
N ALA A 151 17.15 -19.01 -12.77
CA ALA A 151 15.80 -19.61 -12.75
C ALA A 151 15.81 -21.14 -12.87
N TRP A 152 16.87 -21.69 -13.47
CA TRP A 152 17.09 -23.13 -13.57
C TRP A 152 17.42 -23.81 -12.23
N ASP A 153 17.82 -23.04 -11.20
CA ASP A 153 18.09 -23.55 -9.84
C ASP A 153 16.83 -23.55 -8.95
N ILE A 154 15.71 -22.98 -9.44
CA ILE A 154 14.42 -23.06 -8.77
C ILE A 154 13.89 -24.48 -8.91
N ASP A 155 13.58 -25.14 -7.80
CA ASP A 155 13.02 -26.48 -7.85
C ASP A 155 11.67 -26.48 -8.57
N ASP A 156 11.37 -27.56 -9.29
CA ASP A 156 10.10 -27.68 -10.04
C ASP A 156 8.87 -27.45 -9.16
N TRP A 157 8.90 -27.92 -7.90
CA TRP A 157 7.80 -27.71 -6.95
C TRP A 157 7.63 -26.25 -6.53
N ALA A 158 8.68 -25.44 -6.66
CA ALA A 158 8.73 -24.06 -6.21
C ALA A 158 8.40 -23.05 -7.32
N LYS A 159 8.47 -23.45 -8.59
CA LYS A 159 8.35 -22.54 -9.75
C LYS A 159 7.09 -21.68 -9.71
N ASP A 160 5.92 -22.28 -9.49
CA ASP A 160 4.66 -21.52 -9.47
C ASP A 160 4.60 -20.53 -8.30
N TYR A 161 5.17 -20.89 -7.15
CA TYR A 161 5.22 -20.00 -5.99
C TYR A 161 6.21 -18.86 -6.19
N VAL A 162 7.38 -19.13 -6.78
CA VAL A 162 8.36 -18.08 -7.09
C VAL A 162 7.80 -17.15 -8.16
N ALA A 163 7.21 -17.70 -9.23
CA ALA A 163 6.56 -16.91 -10.26
C ALA A 163 5.49 -16.00 -9.66
N PHE A 164 4.63 -16.53 -8.77
CA PHE A 164 3.61 -15.72 -8.10
C PHE A 164 4.22 -14.54 -7.35
N MET A 165 5.29 -14.79 -6.59
CA MET A 165 5.93 -13.75 -5.78
C MET A 165 6.61 -12.67 -6.64
N LEU A 166 7.14 -13.04 -7.81
CA LEU A 166 7.71 -12.13 -8.80
C LEU A 166 6.62 -11.32 -9.51
N ASP A 167 5.63 -11.99 -10.09
CA ASP A 167 4.50 -11.35 -10.81
C ASP A 167 3.68 -10.39 -9.92
N ASN A 168 3.70 -10.61 -8.61
CA ASN A 168 2.96 -9.77 -7.65
C ASN A 168 3.84 -8.74 -6.94
N ASP A 169 5.09 -8.54 -7.36
CA ASP A 169 6.06 -7.61 -6.76
C ASP A 169 6.26 -7.81 -5.25
N LEU A 170 5.95 -9.01 -4.76
CA LEU A 170 6.17 -9.35 -3.36
C LEU A 170 7.66 -9.58 -3.14
N MET A 171 8.34 -10.26 -4.07
CA MET A 171 9.78 -10.46 -4.08
C MET A 171 10.41 -9.96 -5.38
N ALA A 172 11.68 -9.60 -5.29
CA ALA A 172 12.54 -9.34 -6.43
C ALA A 172 13.85 -10.13 -6.30
N GLY A 173 14.51 -10.36 -7.43
CA GLY A 173 15.90 -10.84 -7.46
C GLY A 173 16.91 -9.74 -7.11
N TYR A 174 18.18 -10.13 -7.01
CA TYR A 174 19.33 -9.24 -6.86
C TYR A 174 20.26 -9.43 -8.06
N ASP A 175 20.58 -8.36 -8.77
CA ASP A 175 21.53 -8.36 -9.90
C ASP A 175 21.20 -9.44 -10.97
N GLY A 176 19.91 -9.64 -11.25
CA GLY A 176 19.42 -10.65 -12.20
C GLY A 176 19.45 -12.09 -11.69
N MET A 177 19.66 -12.31 -10.38
CA MET A 177 19.59 -13.62 -9.73
C MET A 177 18.47 -13.66 -8.69
N PHE A 178 17.72 -14.75 -8.61
CA PHE A 178 16.71 -14.98 -7.58
C PHE A 178 17.28 -15.64 -6.31
N LYS A 179 18.31 -16.47 -6.46
CA LYS A 179 19.01 -17.23 -5.41
C LYS A 179 18.07 -18.16 -4.62
N PRO A 180 17.41 -19.13 -5.27
CA PRO A 180 16.32 -19.90 -4.65
C PRO A 180 16.75 -20.70 -3.41
N LYS A 181 18.02 -21.12 -3.33
CA LYS A 181 18.57 -21.90 -2.22
C LYS A 181 19.20 -21.06 -1.10
N ASP A 182 19.34 -19.76 -1.30
CA ASP A 182 19.88 -18.88 -0.26
C ASP A 182 18.88 -18.75 0.88
N TYR A 183 19.40 -18.61 2.10
CA TYR A 183 18.59 -18.38 3.28
C TYR A 183 18.08 -16.94 3.33
N VAL A 184 16.85 -16.80 3.81
CA VAL A 184 16.20 -15.49 3.97
C VAL A 184 16.71 -14.82 5.23
N SER A 185 17.05 -13.54 5.16
CA SER A 185 17.36 -12.73 6.34
C SER A 185 16.10 -12.32 7.11
N ARG A 186 16.25 -11.94 8.37
CA ARG A 186 15.12 -11.47 9.19
C ARG A 186 14.53 -10.14 8.68
N GLU A 187 15.33 -9.26 8.08
CA GLU A 187 14.85 -8.05 7.41
C GLU A 187 14.07 -8.36 6.13
N GLU A 188 14.54 -9.30 5.30
CA GLU A 188 13.80 -9.74 4.11
C GLU A 188 12.43 -10.31 4.51
N ALA A 189 12.39 -11.16 5.54
CA ALA A 189 11.13 -11.70 6.05
C ALA A 189 10.15 -10.61 6.53
N ALA A 190 10.65 -9.56 7.20
CA ALA A 190 9.85 -8.43 7.64
C ALA A 190 9.33 -7.59 6.47
N ILE A 191 10.16 -7.37 5.43
CA ILE A 191 9.75 -6.71 4.20
C ILE A 191 8.61 -7.46 3.52
N ILE A 192 8.75 -8.78 3.37
CA ILE A 192 7.72 -9.60 2.74
C ILE A 192 6.43 -9.57 3.56
N ALA A 193 6.53 -9.60 4.89
CA ALA A 193 5.38 -9.46 5.76
C ALA A 193 4.64 -8.15 5.53
N TYR A 194 5.38 -7.04 5.54
CA TYR A 194 4.83 -5.71 5.31
C TYR A 194 4.18 -5.59 3.93
N ARG A 195 4.87 -6.04 2.86
CA ARG A 195 4.32 -6.04 1.49
C ARG A 195 3.06 -6.86 1.35
N CYS A 196 3.00 -8.04 1.98
CA CYS A 196 1.79 -8.85 1.98
C CYS A 196 0.63 -8.14 2.68
N PHE A 197 0.90 -7.47 3.80
CA PHE A 197 -0.13 -6.71 4.50
C PHE A 197 -0.59 -5.49 3.69
N VAL A 198 0.32 -4.72 3.09
CA VAL A 198 -0.05 -3.59 2.24
C VAL A 198 -0.91 -4.05 1.05
N LYS A 199 -0.58 -5.18 0.43
CA LYS A 199 -1.28 -5.66 -0.77
C LYS A 199 -2.61 -6.37 -0.49
N TYR A 200 -2.72 -7.09 0.62
CA TYR A 200 -3.86 -7.98 0.90
C TYR A 200 -4.53 -7.73 2.25
N GLY A 201 -3.96 -6.88 3.08
CA GLY A 201 -4.47 -6.56 4.41
C GLY A 201 -5.51 -5.46 4.39
N ARG A 202 -5.91 -5.05 5.60
CA ARG A 202 -6.90 -4.01 5.84
C ARG A 202 -6.30 -2.98 6.78
N ASP A 203 -6.22 -1.73 6.35
CA ASP A 203 -5.74 -0.63 7.19
C ASP A 203 -6.83 -0.21 8.17
N VAL A 204 -6.50 -0.13 9.46
CA VAL A 204 -7.47 0.03 10.56
C VAL A 204 -7.14 1.24 11.42
N ASP A 205 -8.17 1.91 11.94
CA ASP A 205 -7.97 3.05 12.84
C ASP A 205 -7.52 2.57 14.22
N GLY A 206 -6.22 2.74 14.49
CA GLY A 206 -5.58 2.42 15.74
C GLY A 206 -4.45 1.41 15.59
N ARG A 207 -3.79 1.11 16.71
CA ARG A 207 -2.62 0.23 16.72
C ARG A 207 -3.04 -1.23 16.83
N ILE A 208 -2.67 -2.05 15.85
CA ILE A 208 -2.86 -3.50 15.93
C ILE A 208 -1.96 -4.05 17.03
N GLN A 209 -2.52 -4.92 17.85
CA GLN A 209 -1.83 -5.63 18.92
C GLN A 209 -2.13 -7.11 18.82
N SER A 210 -1.13 -7.91 19.15
CA SER A 210 -1.24 -9.36 19.20
C SER A 210 -1.16 -9.83 20.64
N ALA A 211 -2.07 -10.71 21.04
CA ALA A 211 -2.03 -11.36 22.34
C ALA A 211 -2.21 -12.87 22.17
N LEU A 212 -1.26 -13.64 22.69
CA LEU A 212 -1.40 -15.08 22.78
C LEU A 212 -2.06 -15.44 24.11
N LYS A 213 -3.34 -15.86 24.06
CA LYS A 213 -4.11 -16.23 25.25
C LYS A 213 -4.17 -17.74 25.40
N SER A 214 -4.04 -18.23 26.63
CA SER A 214 -4.28 -19.64 26.95
C SER A 214 -5.73 -19.89 27.34
N GLY A 215 -6.24 -21.06 26.99
CA GLY A 215 -7.58 -21.54 27.31
C GLY A 215 -7.64 -23.06 27.31
N THR A 216 -8.85 -23.62 27.38
CA THR A 216 -9.04 -25.07 27.26
C THR A 216 -10.10 -25.43 26.22
N ASP A 217 -9.87 -26.52 25.50
CA ASP A 217 -10.88 -27.12 24.62
C ASP A 217 -12.05 -27.74 25.42
N SER A 218 -13.03 -28.30 24.72
CA SER A 218 -14.20 -28.97 25.33
C SER A 218 -13.85 -30.19 26.20
N ASN A 219 -12.63 -30.71 26.09
CA ASN A 219 -12.12 -31.84 26.88
C ASN A 219 -11.17 -31.38 28.00
N GLY A 220 -11.01 -30.08 28.23
CA GLY A 220 -10.14 -29.52 29.26
C GLY A 220 -8.66 -29.47 28.90
N ARG A 221 -8.30 -29.66 27.63
CA ARG A 221 -6.90 -29.61 27.16
C ARG A 221 -6.47 -28.20 26.84
N LEU A 222 -5.24 -27.85 27.17
CA LEU A 222 -4.66 -26.54 26.93
C LEU A 222 -4.63 -26.21 25.43
N VAL A 223 -5.12 -25.02 25.07
CA VAL A 223 -5.04 -24.43 23.74
C VAL A 223 -4.62 -22.97 23.87
N TYR A 224 -4.03 -22.43 22.80
CA TYR A 224 -3.61 -21.04 22.72
C TYR A 224 -4.30 -20.36 21.56
N THR A 225 -4.83 -19.16 21.77
CA THR A 225 -5.45 -18.36 20.72
C THR A 225 -4.63 -17.11 20.49
N LEU A 226 -4.16 -16.91 19.27
CA LEU A 226 -3.62 -15.64 18.83
C LEU A 226 -4.80 -14.72 18.51
N GLU A 227 -4.96 -13.70 19.34
CA GLU A 227 -5.97 -12.67 19.15
C GLU A 227 -5.33 -11.41 18.59
N LYS A 228 -5.96 -10.84 17.57
CA LYS A 228 -5.63 -9.50 17.06
C LYS A 228 -6.65 -8.51 17.59
N THR A 229 -6.17 -7.48 18.26
CA THR A 229 -6.98 -6.36 18.73
C THR A 229 -6.45 -5.05 18.16
N VAL A 230 -7.31 -4.05 18.09
CA VAL A 230 -6.93 -2.69 17.73
C VAL A 230 -7.13 -1.80 18.94
N MET A 231 -6.06 -1.12 19.34
CA MET A 231 -6.09 -0.08 20.36
C MET A 231 -6.32 1.26 19.66
N GLN A 232 -7.52 1.81 19.82
CA GLN A 232 -7.88 3.13 19.31
C GLN A 232 -7.18 4.23 20.12
N SER A 233 -7.09 5.43 19.53
CA SER A 233 -6.47 6.61 20.15
C SER A 233 -7.07 6.99 21.51
N ASN A 234 -8.37 6.72 21.71
CA ASN A 234 -9.07 6.92 22.98
C ASN A 234 -8.79 5.82 24.05
N GLY A 235 -7.90 4.87 23.76
CA GLY A 235 -7.52 3.76 24.63
C GLY A 235 -8.47 2.55 24.59
N THR A 236 -9.52 2.58 23.78
CA THR A 236 -10.45 1.46 23.61
C THR A 236 -9.76 0.33 22.85
N VAL A 237 -9.85 -0.88 23.37
CA VAL A 237 -9.33 -2.09 22.71
C VAL A 237 -10.51 -2.90 22.17
N ILE A 238 -10.57 -3.03 20.85
CA ILE A 238 -11.59 -3.81 20.14
C ILE A 238 -10.95 -4.96 19.38
N ALA A 239 -11.73 -6.01 19.07
CA ALA A 239 -11.25 -7.07 18.20
C ALA A 239 -10.95 -6.52 16.80
N LEU A 240 -9.89 -7.00 16.14
CA LEU A 240 -9.50 -6.52 14.81
C LEU A 240 -10.66 -6.63 13.80
N ARG A 241 -11.44 -7.72 13.83
CA ARG A 241 -12.64 -7.87 12.97
C ARG A 241 -13.71 -6.77 13.13
N ASN A 242 -13.73 -6.11 14.29
CA ASN A 242 -14.68 -5.04 14.60
C ASN A 242 -14.03 -3.65 14.49
N ALA A 243 -12.73 -3.61 14.19
CA ALA A 243 -12.04 -2.35 14.02
C ALA A 243 -12.59 -1.66 12.78
N PRO A 244 -12.97 -0.37 12.89
CA PRO A 244 -13.25 0.40 11.71
C PRO A 244 -11.97 0.46 10.89
N ASP A 245 -12.13 0.40 9.57
CA ASP A 245 -11.04 0.75 8.67
C ASP A 245 -10.57 2.16 9.02
N LYS A 246 -9.28 2.41 8.82
CA LYS A 246 -8.73 3.75 9.03
C LYS A 246 -9.56 4.69 8.17
N GLN A 247 -10.36 5.55 8.80
CA GLN A 247 -11.05 6.61 8.06
C GLN A 247 -9.96 7.39 7.34
N LEU A 248 -10.10 7.58 6.03
CA LEU A 248 -9.23 8.47 5.28
C LEU A 248 -9.37 9.84 5.92
N VAL A 249 -8.43 10.18 6.80
CA VAL A 249 -8.30 11.53 7.33
C VAL A 249 -7.86 12.35 6.15
N THR A 250 -8.83 13.06 5.58
CA THR A 250 -8.61 14.24 4.78
C THR A 250 -7.50 15.04 5.44
N PRO A 251 -6.43 15.52 4.77
CA PRO A 251 -5.29 16.05 5.50
C PRO A 251 -5.58 17.32 6.34
N GLY A 252 -6.83 17.73 6.57
CA GLY A 252 -7.22 18.88 7.41
C GLY A 252 -7.73 18.55 8.81
N GLY A 253 -7.66 17.30 9.24
CA GLY A 253 -7.96 16.93 10.63
C GLY A 253 -9.44 17.07 11.05
N GLU A 254 -10.39 17.20 10.12
CA GLU A 254 -11.81 17.10 10.47
C GLU A 254 -12.25 15.63 10.54
N VAL A 255 -12.55 15.18 11.76
CA VAL A 255 -13.40 14.01 12.01
C VAL A 255 -14.83 14.49 12.09
N VAL A 256 -15.74 13.84 11.35
CA VAL A 256 -17.18 14.03 11.54
C VAL A 256 -17.56 13.54 12.95
N GLY A 257 -17.57 14.43 13.94
CA GLY A 257 -18.26 14.23 15.21
C GLY A 257 -17.45 14.19 16.52
N GLY A 258 -16.24 14.76 16.62
CA GLY A 258 -15.55 14.90 17.91
C GLY A 258 -14.30 15.78 17.85
N GLU A 259 -13.99 16.50 18.94
CA GLU A 259 -12.96 17.56 18.96
C GLU A 259 -11.51 17.08 18.74
N PRO A 260 -10.63 17.92 18.14
CA PRO A 260 -9.31 17.52 17.62
C PRO A 260 -8.21 17.54 18.69
N ILE A 261 -7.25 16.60 18.58
CA ILE A 261 -5.96 16.64 19.29
C ILE A 261 -4.88 16.92 18.23
N VAL A 262 -4.06 17.94 18.48
CA VAL A 262 -2.98 18.40 17.60
C VAL A 262 -1.71 17.59 17.91
N GLU A 263 -1.13 16.90 16.92
CA GLU A 263 0.26 16.43 16.96
C GLU A 263 1.12 17.27 16.00
N GLU A 264 2.36 17.56 16.39
CA GLU A 264 3.31 18.43 15.66
C GLU A 264 3.92 17.74 14.42
N ASP A 265 4.08 18.52 13.34
CA ASP A 265 4.57 18.09 12.03
C ASP A 265 6.04 17.60 12.04
N PRO A 266 6.37 16.49 11.34
CA PRO A 266 7.76 16.12 11.08
C PRO A 266 8.38 16.96 9.95
N GLU A 267 9.67 17.27 10.10
CA GLU A 267 10.47 18.03 9.12
C GLU A 267 10.59 17.35 7.74
N PRO A 268 10.79 18.13 6.65
CA PRO A 268 10.75 17.61 5.29
C PRO A 268 11.98 16.74 5.00
N VAL A 269 11.72 15.53 4.50
CA VAL A 269 12.76 14.62 4.00
C VAL A 269 13.20 15.09 2.61
N PRO A 270 14.48 15.40 2.37
CA PRO A 270 15.02 15.50 1.02
C PRO A 270 15.45 14.10 0.57
N ASP A 271 15.13 13.73 -0.68
CA ASP A 271 16.09 13.27 -1.70
C ASP A 271 15.38 12.54 -2.85
N GLY A 272 15.89 12.75 -4.07
CA GLY A 272 15.49 11.98 -5.24
C GLY A 272 16.29 10.68 -5.31
N THR A 273 15.63 9.53 -5.14
CA THR A 273 15.98 8.26 -5.78
C THR A 273 14.70 7.41 -5.88
N GLY A 274 14.40 6.88 -7.08
CA GLY A 274 13.10 6.28 -7.43
C GLY A 274 12.69 5.11 -6.52
N GLY A 275 11.60 5.31 -5.78
CA GLY A 275 10.81 4.29 -5.08
C GLY A 275 9.40 4.20 -5.65
N TYR A 276 8.58 3.28 -5.18
CA TYR A 276 7.15 3.24 -5.55
C TYR A 276 6.36 4.20 -4.65
N ALA A 277 5.30 4.80 -5.17
CA ALA A 277 4.28 5.48 -4.38
C ALA A 277 3.59 4.51 -3.42
N PRO A 278 2.89 4.99 -2.37
CA PRO A 278 2.18 4.13 -1.41
C PRO A 278 1.26 3.09 -2.06
N SER A 279 0.63 3.47 -3.16
CA SER A 279 -0.26 2.62 -3.95
C SER A 279 0.44 1.55 -4.81
N GLY A 280 1.77 1.52 -4.83
CA GLY A 280 2.57 0.70 -5.74
C GLY A 280 2.76 1.32 -7.13
N THR A 281 2.51 2.61 -7.34
CA THR A 281 2.87 3.30 -8.60
C THR A 281 4.39 3.48 -8.70
N PRO A 282 5.08 2.99 -9.75
CA PRO A 282 6.50 3.30 -9.94
C PRO A 282 6.68 4.82 -10.08
N LEU A 283 7.53 5.43 -9.25
CA LEU A 283 7.83 6.86 -9.41
C LEU A 283 8.88 7.06 -10.51
N GLN A 284 8.72 8.14 -11.27
CA GLN A 284 9.72 8.54 -12.24
C GLN A 284 11.02 8.95 -11.54
N VAL A 285 12.13 8.73 -12.23
CA VAL A 285 13.43 9.28 -11.86
C VAL A 285 13.59 10.63 -12.56
N PRO A 286 13.98 11.71 -11.86
CA PRO A 286 14.20 12.99 -12.51
C PRO A 286 15.43 12.95 -13.43
N ASP A 287 15.44 13.82 -14.43
CA ASP A 287 16.58 14.00 -15.32
C ASP A 287 17.73 14.78 -14.66
N SER A 288 18.78 15.09 -15.42
CA SER A 288 19.96 15.80 -14.93
C SER A 288 19.67 17.22 -14.43
N ASP A 289 18.55 17.81 -14.84
CA ASP A 289 18.11 19.13 -14.41
C ASP A 289 17.14 19.05 -13.21
N GLY A 290 16.88 17.84 -12.70
CA GLY A 290 15.97 17.59 -11.59
C GLY A 290 14.49 17.55 -12.02
N LEU A 291 14.20 17.49 -13.32
CA LEU A 291 12.84 17.50 -13.85
C LEU A 291 12.37 16.07 -14.21
N TYR A 292 11.12 15.77 -13.90
CA TYR A 292 10.45 14.55 -14.31
C TYR A 292 9.94 14.67 -15.75
N GLN A 293 10.06 13.57 -16.49
CA GLN A 293 9.65 13.55 -17.89
C GLN A 293 8.12 13.67 -18.01
N LEU A 294 7.68 14.70 -18.74
CA LEU A 294 6.29 14.82 -19.17
C LEU A 294 6.08 13.88 -20.37
N LYS A 295 5.60 12.67 -20.10
CA LYS A 295 5.28 11.68 -21.12
C LYS A 295 4.05 12.11 -21.92
N THR A 296 3.98 11.67 -23.17
CA THR A 296 2.77 11.68 -23.99
C THR A 296 2.03 10.35 -23.82
N TYR A 297 0.72 10.34 -24.06
CA TYR A 297 -0.05 9.10 -24.07
C TYR A 297 0.49 8.09 -25.11
N SER A 298 0.98 8.58 -26.26
CA SER A 298 1.58 7.74 -27.30
C SER A 298 2.86 7.04 -26.82
N GLU A 299 3.67 7.71 -25.99
CA GLU A 299 4.84 7.08 -25.37
C GLU A 299 4.43 6.04 -24.33
N THR A 300 3.41 6.32 -23.50
CA THR A 300 2.89 5.32 -22.54
C THR A 300 2.28 4.09 -23.21
N LEU A 301 1.69 4.25 -24.41
CA LEU A 301 1.24 3.13 -25.22
C LEU A 301 2.41 2.32 -25.79
N ALA A 302 3.46 3.00 -26.27
CA ALA A 302 4.61 2.36 -26.88
C ALA A 302 5.43 1.52 -25.88
N THR A 303 5.46 1.92 -24.61
CA THR A 303 6.18 1.20 -23.55
C THR A 303 5.36 0.10 -22.88
N GLY A 304 4.06 0.02 -23.13
CA GLY A 304 3.14 -0.91 -22.44
C GLY A 304 2.53 -0.35 -21.14
N GLU A 305 3.06 0.76 -20.62
CA GLU A 305 2.60 1.41 -19.37
C GLU A 305 1.10 1.73 -19.37
N ALA A 306 0.54 2.14 -20.51
CA ALA A 306 -0.90 2.39 -20.63
C ALA A 306 -1.75 1.14 -20.37
N THR A 307 -1.24 -0.04 -20.72
CA THR A 307 -1.90 -1.34 -20.48
C THR A 307 -1.88 -1.68 -18.98
N ASP A 308 -0.73 -1.51 -18.33
CA ASP A 308 -0.58 -1.80 -16.90
C ASP A 308 -1.49 -0.90 -16.06
N LYS A 309 -1.58 0.37 -16.43
CA LYS A 309 -2.49 1.33 -15.81
C LYS A 309 -3.96 0.96 -15.99
N GLU A 310 -4.34 0.44 -17.16
CA GLU A 310 -5.71 -0.07 -17.36
C GLU A 310 -6.01 -1.30 -16.51
N ILE A 311 -5.08 -2.26 -16.46
CA ILE A 311 -5.24 -3.46 -15.64
C ILE A 311 -5.37 -3.07 -14.18
N ARG A 312 -4.59 -2.09 -13.73
CA ARG A 312 -4.65 -1.60 -12.37
C ARG A 312 -6.00 -0.96 -12.02
N ILE A 313 -6.61 -0.22 -12.94
CA ILE A 313 -7.89 0.45 -12.70
C ILE A 313 -9.08 -0.50 -12.88
N PHE A 314 -9.06 -1.35 -13.91
CA PHE A 314 -10.21 -2.13 -14.36
C PHE A 314 -10.05 -3.65 -14.19
N GLY A 315 -8.91 -4.12 -13.71
CA GLY A 315 -8.57 -5.55 -13.57
C GLY A 315 -8.22 -6.27 -14.88
N SER A 316 -8.42 -5.64 -16.04
CA SER A 316 -8.10 -6.23 -17.35
C SER A 316 -8.00 -5.17 -18.45
N VAL A 317 -7.28 -5.52 -19.52
CA VAL A 317 -7.10 -4.65 -20.69
C VAL A 317 -8.42 -4.45 -21.42
N GLY A 318 -8.73 -3.20 -21.75
CA GLY A 318 -9.95 -2.86 -22.50
C GLY A 318 -11.26 -2.93 -21.72
N ALA A 319 -11.25 -3.34 -20.44
CA ALA A 319 -12.39 -3.21 -19.55
C ALA A 319 -12.63 -1.75 -19.17
N ARG A 320 -13.90 -1.39 -18.93
CA ARG A 320 -14.36 -0.06 -18.50
C ARG A 320 -15.64 -0.18 -17.71
N TYR A 321 -15.85 0.72 -16.76
CA TYR A 321 -17.14 0.86 -16.10
C TYR A 321 -18.19 1.29 -17.11
N SER A 322 -19.26 0.51 -17.20
CA SER A 322 -20.32 0.63 -18.19
C SER A 322 -21.53 1.41 -17.68
N THR A 323 -21.67 1.51 -16.35
CA THR A 323 -22.78 2.19 -15.68
C THR A 323 -22.31 3.15 -14.60
N HIS A 324 -23.18 4.11 -14.24
CA HIS A 324 -22.88 5.06 -13.19
C HIS A 324 -22.67 4.36 -11.85
N GLU A 325 -23.54 3.41 -11.54
CA GLU A 325 -23.52 2.63 -10.30
C GLU A 325 -22.26 1.78 -10.19
N GLU A 326 -21.84 1.15 -11.29
CA GLU A 326 -20.59 0.41 -11.37
C GLU A 326 -19.40 1.33 -11.12
N ALA A 327 -19.33 2.47 -11.80
CA ALA A 327 -18.26 3.42 -11.59
C ALA A 327 -18.25 3.92 -10.14
N GLU A 328 -19.40 4.32 -9.59
CA GLU A 328 -19.49 4.86 -8.23
C GLU A 328 -19.00 3.89 -7.15
N ALA A 329 -19.21 2.59 -7.34
CA ALA A 329 -18.72 1.55 -6.42
C ALA A 329 -17.19 1.48 -6.32
N HIS A 330 -16.48 2.01 -7.32
CA HIS A 330 -15.02 2.09 -7.36
C HIS A 330 -14.48 3.50 -7.08
N MET A 331 -15.34 4.44 -6.69
CA MET A 331 -14.92 5.79 -6.34
C MET A 331 -14.79 5.96 -4.83
N VAL A 332 -13.78 6.70 -4.41
CA VAL A 332 -13.64 7.19 -3.05
C VAL A 332 -13.49 8.70 -3.07
N GLU A 333 -14.06 9.37 -2.08
CA GLU A 333 -13.79 10.80 -1.88
C GLU A 333 -12.40 10.96 -1.29
N VAL A 334 -11.55 11.74 -1.96
CA VAL A 334 -10.30 12.22 -1.41
C VAL A 334 -10.46 13.67 -1.03
N VAL A 335 -9.78 14.04 0.02
CA VAL A 335 -9.63 15.44 0.39
C VAL A 335 -8.16 15.69 0.54
N VAL A 336 -7.71 16.85 0.10
CA VAL A 336 -6.30 17.16 -0.09
C VAL A 336 -5.97 18.58 0.36
N PRO A 337 -4.76 18.79 0.91
CA PRO A 337 -4.30 20.11 1.33
C PRO A 337 -3.95 20.93 0.11
N VAL A 338 -4.28 22.21 0.15
CA VAL A 338 -3.87 23.16 -0.88
C VAL A 338 -3.47 24.48 -0.25
N TRP A 339 -2.66 25.25 -0.98
CA TRP A 339 -2.56 26.68 -0.70
C TRP A 339 -3.71 27.39 -1.40
N GLU A 340 -4.32 28.35 -0.72
CA GLU A 340 -5.31 29.26 -1.31
C GLU A 340 -5.13 30.66 -0.73
N PHE A 341 -5.70 31.67 -1.39
CA PHE A 341 -5.71 33.02 -0.84
C PHE A 341 -6.91 33.21 0.09
N GLY A 342 -6.63 33.57 1.33
CA GLY A 342 -7.63 33.98 2.31
C GLY A 342 -7.91 35.48 2.26
N ASP A 343 -8.54 35.99 3.32
CA ASP A 343 -8.83 37.41 3.46
C ASP A 343 -7.54 38.25 3.45
N GLY A 344 -7.50 39.28 2.60
CA GLY A 344 -6.34 40.19 2.49
C GLY A 344 -5.19 39.68 1.62
N ASP A 345 -5.48 38.80 0.65
CA ASP A 345 -4.52 38.26 -0.33
C ASP A 345 -3.30 37.55 0.30
N GLN A 346 -3.48 36.97 1.50
CA GLN A 346 -2.47 36.12 2.13
C GLN A 346 -2.72 34.66 1.81
N LEU A 347 -1.65 33.91 1.55
CA LEU A 347 -1.74 32.46 1.42
C LEU A 347 -2.10 31.82 2.76
N GLN A 348 -3.07 30.93 2.73
CA GLN A 348 -3.51 30.11 3.84
C GLN A 348 -3.70 28.66 3.39
N THR A 349 -3.78 27.76 4.35
CA THR A 349 -4.15 26.37 4.11
C THR A 349 -5.63 26.29 3.74
N GLY A 350 -5.92 25.71 2.58
CA GLY A 350 -7.25 25.34 2.13
C GLY A 350 -7.38 23.83 1.95
N TRP A 351 -8.62 23.40 1.71
CA TRP A 351 -8.97 21.99 1.50
C TRP A 351 -9.74 21.84 0.20
N ARG A 352 -9.43 20.82 -0.58
CA ARG A 352 -10.25 20.42 -1.74
C ARG A 352 -10.73 19.01 -1.56
N SER A 353 -12.02 18.78 -1.80
CA SER A 353 -12.65 17.46 -1.77
C SER A 353 -13.19 17.11 -3.15
N PHE A 354 -12.86 15.93 -3.64
CA PHE A 354 -13.36 15.39 -4.90
C PHE A 354 -13.24 13.87 -4.92
N LYS A 355 -14.08 13.20 -5.72
CA LYS A 355 -14.02 11.74 -5.88
C LYS A 355 -12.94 11.34 -6.88
N VAL A 356 -12.23 10.24 -6.63
CA VAL A 356 -11.30 9.58 -7.57
C VAL A 356 -11.50 8.08 -7.51
N ASN A 357 -10.88 7.34 -8.43
CA ASN A 357 -10.85 5.88 -8.36
C ASN A 357 -10.13 5.45 -7.06
N SER A 358 -10.69 4.49 -6.34
CA SER A 358 -10.13 4.02 -5.07
C SER A 358 -8.68 3.53 -5.17
N VAL A 359 -8.29 2.99 -6.32
CA VAL A 359 -6.91 2.51 -6.59
C VAL A 359 -5.89 3.64 -6.68
N LEU A 360 -6.34 4.89 -6.89
CA LEU A 360 -5.50 6.08 -7.03
C LEU A 360 -5.54 6.98 -5.80
N ALA A 361 -6.35 6.66 -4.79
CA ALA A 361 -6.62 7.55 -3.67
C ALA A 361 -5.34 7.96 -2.92
N GLU A 362 -4.48 6.99 -2.60
CA GLU A 362 -3.22 7.24 -1.89
C GLU A 362 -2.21 8.03 -2.74
N ASP A 363 -2.16 7.77 -4.05
CA ASP A 363 -1.29 8.54 -4.96
C ASP A 363 -1.73 10.00 -5.01
N VAL A 364 -3.03 10.23 -5.13
CA VAL A 364 -3.58 11.59 -5.18
C VAL A 364 -3.30 12.32 -3.86
N GLN A 365 -3.46 11.66 -2.72
CA GLN A 365 -3.12 12.25 -1.43
C GLN A 365 -1.62 12.56 -1.32
N ALA A 366 -0.75 11.67 -1.79
CA ALA A 366 0.70 11.87 -1.77
C ALA A 366 1.15 13.01 -2.70
N ILE A 367 0.60 13.08 -3.91
CA ILE A 367 0.83 14.15 -4.89
C ILE A 367 0.50 15.51 -4.27
N PHE A 368 -0.71 15.68 -3.74
CA PHE A 368 -1.12 16.97 -3.19
C PHE A 368 -0.37 17.32 -1.90
N SER A 369 0.00 16.33 -1.09
CA SER A 369 0.83 16.56 0.09
C SER A 369 2.22 17.08 -0.29
N GLU A 370 2.84 16.51 -1.32
CA GLU A 370 4.14 16.97 -1.84
C GLU A 370 4.04 18.37 -2.45
N ILE A 371 2.97 18.67 -3.19
CA ILE A 371 2.70 20.01 -3.73
C ILE A 371 2.50 21.03 -2.59
N TYR A 372 1.71 20.67 -1.57
CA TYR A 372 1.43 21.54 -0.44
C TYR A 372 2.68 21.84 0.39
N ASN A 373 3.52 20.84 0.63
CA ASN A 373 4.76 20.99 1.39
C ASN A 373 5.90 21.63 0.59
N SER A 374 5.70 21.89 -0.70
CA SER A 374 6.67 22.59 -1.53
C SER A 374 6.90 24.03 -1.05
N PRO A 375 8.15 24.53 -1.07
CA PRO A 375 8.43 25.93 -0.78
C PRO A 375 7.77 26.90 -1.78
N GLU A 376 7.37 26.43 -2.98
CA GLU A 376 6.69 27.25 -3.99
C GLU A 376 5.26 27.62 -3.60
N LYS A 377 4.61 26.82 -2.73
CA LYS A 377 3.24 27.04 -2.23
C LYS A 377 2.23 27.41 -3.34
N PRO A 378 2.14 26.63 -4.42
CA PRO A 378 1.29 26.97 -5.55
C PRO A 378 -0.19 26.94 -5.14
N PRO A 379 -0.97 28.00 -5.42
CA PRO A 379 -2.36 28.06 -5.00
C PRO A 379 -3.28 27.24 -5.91
N ILE A 380 -4.14 26.42 -5.32
CA ILE A 380 -5.14 25.59 -6.01
C ILE A 380 -6.54 26.03 -5.58
N LYS A 381 -7.23 26.76 -6.47
CA LYS A 381 -8.59 27.28 -6.31
C LYS A 381 -9.66 26.21 -6.44
N ASP A 382 -9.53 25.33 -7.43
CA ASP A 382 -10.56 24.37 -7.79
C ASP A 382 -9.92 23.03 -8.13
N ALA A 383 -10.55 21.94 -7.72
CA ALA A 383 -10.13 20.58 -8.08
C ALA A 383 -11.37 19.72 -8.37
N VAL A 384 -11.40 19.08 -9.53
CA VAL A 384 -12.55 18.28 -9.99
C VAL A 384 -12.07 16.91 -10.48
N GLY A 385 -12.49 15.86 -9.79
CA GLY A 385 -12.18 14.46 -10.16
C GLY A 385 -13.32 13.77 -10.90
N TYR A 386 -13.79 12.65 -10.35
CA TYR A 386 -14.88 11.84 -10.87
C TYR A 386 -16.16 12.66 -11.09
N SER A 387 -16.69 12.57 -12.30
CA SER A 387 -17.92 13.21 -12.71
C SER A 387 -18.55 12.36 -13.81
N TRP A 388 -19.58 11.58 -13.45
CA TRP A 388 -20.25 10.72 -14.41
C TRP A 388 -21.00 11.52 -15.47
N ARG A 389 -20.76 11.18 -16.73
CA ARG A 389 -21.37 11.80 -17.90
C ARG A 389 -21.78 10.70 -18.89
N ASN A 390 -22.92 10.90 -19.55
CA ASN A 390 -23.33 10.02 -20.64
C ASN A 390 -22.31 10.08 -21.79
N ALA A 391 -22.23 8.98 -22.55
CA ALA A 391 -21.38 8.92 -23.74
C ALA A 391 -21.71 10.07 -24.70
N LEU A 392 -20.65 10.63 -25.30
CA LEU A 392 -20.75 11.65 -26.33
C LEU A 392 -21.40 11.05 -27.59
N SER A 393 -21.83 11.90 -28.53
CA SER A 393 -22.52 11.50 -29.77
C SER A 393 -21.72 10.51 -30.66
N GLY A 394 -20.44 10.25 -30.35
CA GLY A 394 -19.58 9.26 -31.01
C GLY A 394 -19.32 7.98 -30.21
N GLY A 395 -20.01 7.78 -29.07
CA GLY A 395 -19.81 6.61 -28.19
C GLY A 395 -18.64 6.75 -27.20
N SER A 396 -17.79 7.77 -27.34
CA SER A 396 -16.71 8.07 -26.39
C SER A 396 -17.27 8.49 -25.03
N VAL A 397 -16.69 7.97 -23.97
CA VAL A 397 -17.01 8.30 -22.58
C VAL A 397 -15.89 9.12 -21.97
N SER A 398 -16.23 10.06 -21.08
CA SER A 398 -15.26 10.92 -20.42
C SER A 398 -14.42 10.11 -19.43
N GLU A 399 -13.10 10.32 -19.37
CA GLU A 399 -12.26 9.64 -18.37
C GLU A 399 -12.57 10.07 -16.93
N HIS A 400 -13.24 11.22 -16.74
CA HIS A 400 -13.84 11.56 -15.45
C HIS A 400 -14.84 10.51 -14.96
N ASN A 401 -15.44 9.71 -15.85
CA ASN A 401 -16.31 8.61 -15.45
C ASN A 401 -15.56 7.50 -14.70
N PHE A 402 -14.24 7.44 -14.81
CA PHE A 402 -13.43 6.39 -14.20
C PHE A 402 -12.67 6.86 -12.96
N GLY A 403 -12.79 8.14 -12.59
CA GLY A 403 -12.08 8.72 -11.46
C GLY A 403 -10.56 8.75 -11.64
N THR A 404 -10.09 8.70 -12.88
CA THR A 404 -8.66 8.66 -13.25
C THR A 404 -8.16 10.01 -13.76
N VAL A 405 -8.93 11.07 -13.52
CA VAL A 405 -8.69 12.43 -13.99
C VAL A 405 -8.87 13.40 -12.84
N ILE A 406 -8.07 14.45 -12.81
CA ILE A 406 -8.23 15.61 -11.93
C ILE A 406 -8.03 16.88 -12.78
N ASP A 407 -9.05 17.73 -12.83
CA ASP A 407 -8.94 19.07 -13.40
C ASP A 407 -8.67 20.08 -12.29
N LEU A 408 -7.63 20.90 -12.46
CA LEU A 408 -7.20 21.90 -11.48
C LEU A 408 -7.28 23.32 -12.04
N ASN A 409 -7.79 24.26 -11.24
CA ASN A 409 -7.83 25.70 -11.56
C ASN A 409 -8.35 25.95 -12.99
N TYR A 410 -9.50 25.37 -13.33
CA TYR A 410 -10.00 25.25 -14.71
C TYR A 410 -10.15 26.60 -15.43
N ASN A 411 -10.36 27.70 -14.71
CA ASN A 411 -10.45 29.03 -15.31
C ASN A 411 -9.08 29.59 -15.74
N GLU A 412 -8.03 29.33 -14.96
CA GLU A 412 -6.67 29.82 -15.17
C GLU A 412 -5.75 28.81 -15.88
N ASN A 413 -6.28 27.62 -16.17
CA ASN A 413 -5.63 26.58 -16.96
C ASN A 413 -6.61 26.04 -18.00
N TYR A 414 -7.02 26.91 -18.93
CA TYR A 414 -8.04 26.57 -19.91
C TYR A 414 -7.79 25.28 -20.72
N CYS A 415 -8.85 24.73 -21.30
CA CYS A 415 -8.76 23.74 -22.38
C CYS A 415 -8.98 24.47 -23.70
N VAL A 416 -8.08 24.25 -24.66
CA VAL A 416 -8.21 24.70 -26.05
C VAL A 416 -8.28 23.48 -26.95
N TYR A 417 -9.47 23.20 -27.48
CA TYR A 417 -9.69 22.13 -28.43
C TYR A 417 -9.11 22.48 -29.80
N LYS A 418 -8.84 21.45 -30.62
CA LYS A 418 -8.34 21.60 -31.99
C LYS A 418 -9.15 22.56 -32.87
N ASN A 419 -10.47 22.67 -32.62
CA ASN A 419 -11.38 23.55 -33.35
C ASN A 419 -11.35 25.02 -32.84
N GLY A 420 -10.50 25.34 -31.87
CA GLY A 420 -10.39 26.66 -31.23
C GLY A 420 -11.42 26.91 -30.13
N GLN A 421 -12.29 25.94 -29.81
CA GLN A 421 -13.20 26.05 -28.67
C GLN A 421 -12.40 26.06 -27.37
N GLN A 422 -12.75 26.99 -26.49
CA GLN A 422 -12.09 27.21 -25.21
C GLN A 422 -13.03 26.92 -24.04
N ILE A 423 -12.54 26.25 -23.00
CA ILE A 423 -13.19 26.11 -21.69
C ILE A 423 -12.23 26.68 -20.64
N GLY A 424 -12.72 27.59 -19.79
CA GLY A 424 -11.85 28.41 -18.94
C GLY A 424 -11.52 29.77 -19.59
N THR A 425 -10.75 30.59 -18.89
CA THR A 425 -10.54 32.00 -19.23
C THR A 425 -9.17 32.25 -19.85
N PHE A 426 -8.09 31.73 -19.26
CA PHE A 426 -6.73 31.94 -19.74
C PHE A 426 -5.76 30.83 -19.28
N TYR A 427 -4.53 30.88 -19.78
CA TYR A 427 -3.38 30.14 -19.27
C TYR A 427 -2.13 31.01 -19.47
N ASP A 428 -1.52 31.46 -18.36
CA ASP A 428 -0.31 32.28 -18.39
C ASP A 428 0.58 31.98 -17.17
N PRO A 429 1.35 30.87 -17.21
CA PRO A 429 2.22 30.49 -16.10
C PRO A 429 3.39 31.47 -15.86
N SER A 430 3.59 32.46 -16.74
CA SER A 430 4.64 33.46 -16.56
C SER A 430 4.22 34.62 -15.65
N THR A 431 2.92 34.87 -15.52
CA THR A 431 2.39 36.00 -14.73
C THR A 431 1.34 35.61 -13.70
N SER A 432 0.67 34.46 -13.87
CA SER A 432 -0.39 33.99 -12.97
C SER A 432 0.10 32.84 -12.10
N VAL A 433 0.02 33.03 -10.77
CA VAL A 433 0.30 31.99 -9.78
C VAL A 433 -0.69 30.81 -9.84
N PHE A 434 -1.82 30.97 -10.53
CA PHE A 434 -2.83 29.92 -10.69
C PHE A 434 -2.66 29.11 -11.97
N SER A 435 -1.79 29.55 -12.89
CA SER A 435 -1.48 28.84 -14.13
C SER A 435 -0.25 27.96 -13.92
N PHE A 436 -0.33 26.68 -14.24
CA PHE A 436 0.72 25.73 -13.91
C PHE A 436 1.75 25.62 -15.04
N SER A 437 3.02 25.90 -14.73
CA SER A 437 4.14 25.72 -15.67
C SER A 437 4.45 24.23 -15.85
N PRO A 438 4.85 23.77 -17.06
CA PRO A 438 5.35 22.41 -17.27
C PRO A 438 6.53 22.04 -16.37
N THR A 439 7.33 23.01 -15.94
CA THR A 439 8.47 22.81 -15.03
C THR A 439 8.15 23.20 -13.58
N GLY A 440 6.91 23.62 -13.30
CA GLY A 440 6.49 24.01 -11.95
C GLY A 440 6.13 22.81 -11.09
N VAL A 441 6.19 22.97 -9.76
CA VAL A 441 6.03 21.85 -8.84
C VAL A 441 4.74 21.05 -9.04
N VAL A 442 3.62 21.69 -9.38
CA VAL A 442 2.34 20.98 -9.60
C VAL A 442 2.48 19.95 -10.71
N VAL A 443 2.90 20.39 -11.91
CA VAL A 443 3.02 19.49 -13.07
C VAL A 443 4.10 18.44 -12.84
N GLN A 444 5.22 18.84 -12.23
CA GLN A 444 6.35 17.96 -11.97
C GLN A 444 6.02 16.88 -10.93
N THR A 445 5.27 17.19 -9.88
CA THR A 445 4.83 16.19 -8.91
C THR A 445 3.84 15.21 -9.54
N PHE A 446 2.86 15.65 -10.34
CA PHE A 446 2.01 14.70 -11.07
C PHE A 446 2.82 13.78 -11.98
N ALA A 447 3.79 14.35 -12.73
CA ALA A 447 4.67 13.58 -13.59
C ALA A 447 5.49 12.54 -12.80
N LYS A 448 6.05 12.91 -11.64
CA LYS A 448 6.74 12.00 -10.72
C LYS A 448 5.93 10.74 -10.43
N TYR A 449 4.62 10.87 -10.20
CA TYR A 449 3.71 9.75 -9.93
C TYR A 449 3.15 9.10 -11.20
N GLY A 450 3.76 9.35 -12.35
CA GLY A 450 3.37 8.75 -13.63
C GLY A 450 2.06 9.31 -14.19
N TRP A 451 1.49 10.38 -13.64
CA TRP A 451 0.34 11.03 -14.27
C TRP A 451 0.78 11.83 -15.49
N LEU A 452 -0.09 11.89 -16.49
CA LEU A 452 0.08 12.68 -17.70
C LEU A 452 -0.63 14.02 -17.53
N TRP A 453 -0.07 15.07 -18.13
CA TRP A 453 -0.64 16.41 -18.09
C TRP A 453 -1.17 16.81 -19.48
N GLY A 454 -2.42 17.26 -19.54
CA GLY A 454 -3.13 17.57 -20.79
C GLY A 454 -2.51 18.71 -21.61
N GLY A 455 -1.56 19.46 -21.04
CA GLY A 455 -0.73 20.43 -21.77
C GLY A 455 0.25 19.78 -22.76
N ASN A 456 0.60 18.49 -22.59
CA ASN A 456 1.50 17.76 -23.49
C ASN A 456 1.06 16.32 -23.81
N ALA A 457 0.08 15.76 -23.09
CA ALA A 457 -0.28 14.34 -23.17
C ALA A 457 -0.72 13.89 -24.58
N TRP A 458 -1.31 14.79 -25.38
CA TRP A 458 -1.93 14.43 -26.66
C TRP A 458 -1.34 15.18 -27.85
N VAL A 459 -1.09 14.43 -28.92
CA VAL A 459 -0.58 14.94 -30.21
C VAL A 459 -1.68 15.48 -31.13
N SER A 460 -2.94 15.45 -30.72
CA SER A 460 -4.10 15.75 -31.57
C SER A 460 -4.37 17.25 -31.76
N GLY A 461 -3.63 18.13 -31.07
CA GLY A 461 -3.76 19.58 -31.13
C GLY A 461 -4.81 20.16 -30.17
N THR A 462 -5.24 19.38 -29.17
CA THR A 462 -5.97 19.89 -28.01
C THR A 462 -4.97 20.06 -26.87
N TYR A 463 -5.03 21.21 -26.20
CA TYR A 463 -4.22 21.51 -25.02
C TYR A 463 -5.16 21.72 -23.85
N ASP A 464 -5.11 20.82 -22.87
CA ASP A 464 -5.97 20.89 -21.69
C ASP A 464 -5.10 21.11 -20.46
N TYR A 465 -4.84 22.39 -20.15
CA TYR A 465 -3.83 22.75 -19.14
C TYR A 465 -4.30 22.47 -17.70
N MET A 466 -5.60 22.37 -17.47
CA MET A 466 -6.18 21.98 -16.18
C MET A 466 -6.06 20.49 -15.92
N HIS A 467 -5.90 19.69 -16.97
CA HIS A 467 -6.17 18.27 -16.94
C HIS A 467 -4.95 17.44 -16.54
N PHE A 468 -5.10 16.64 -15.49
CA PHE A 468 -4.16 15.61 -15.08
C PHE A 468 -4.86 14.26 -15.20
N THR A 469 -4.30 13.34 -16.00
CA THR A 469 -4.90 12.03 -16.27
C THR A 469 -3.91 10.91 -15.98
N TYR A 470 -4.38 9.88 -15.28
CA TYR A 470 -3.59 8.69 -15.00
C TYR A 470 -3.50 7.77 -16.23
N LEU A 471 -4.63 7.52 -16.88
CA LEU A 471 -4.74 6.61 -18.04
C LEU A 471 -4.26 7.25 -19.35
N GLY A 472 -4.36 8.57 -19.48
CA GLY A 472 -3.88 9.30 -20.65
C GLY A 472 -4.80 9.33 -21.85
N LYS A 473 -5.99 8.71 -21.81
CA LYS A 473 -6.85 8.72 -23.00
C LYS A 473 -7.52 10.08 -23.12
N GLN A 474 -7.61 10.53 -24.37
CA GLN A 474 -8.26 11.79 -24.70
C GLN A 474 -9.78 11.68 -24.71
#